data_AF-B4LU62-F1
#
_entry.id   AF-B4LU62-F1
#
_cell.length_a   1.000
_cell.length_b   1.000
_cell.length_c   1.000
_cell.angle_alpha   90.00
_cell.angle_beta   90.00
_cell.angle_gamma   90.00
#
_symmetry.space_group_name_H-M   'P 1'
#
loop_
_entity.id
_entity.type
_entity.pdbx_description
1 polymer ?
#
loop_
_entity_poly.entity_id
_entity_poly.type
_entity_poly.pdbx_seq_one_letter_code
_entity_poly.pdbx_strand_id
1 'polypeptide(L)'
;MASVSEKSIVTNESKFNVRRSQMQMGPDYNEPLELDIIGISYKYYLDEYLLLPEEERKQRLFSLDALDMLRTIEEVQKELAIYKLENYIMVDFLEKNDPKLLVGLRQRRTSIMKRLQTKRTQQSDGLQQSSRHSSSKRSVVVSAYMGGTSTTGERRKPVEHKLNYKAKAEMAEKSASEVEKRVIDIEKNAMVEVKQLRAKIEELYYRSEETIETEKNFMLHFLRDENDAAFLESATERQIERKLRKFTANWFKNARALLGTMRLTIVSLQETCQQHRADLITKADLSGILTAVDFEKLIIKRTELTNELEEKNIHMSGLKGVTGKTSLAMTEEKQAMMNLETEMRNVLNRTEEITRTIAKLEKEVAAVQANNEKDHIILGELRAQLEEFEAPSVTEYIEKKEEAIYLEKEEKMLQRKIYILNMKLNNVMRRCRYRED
;
A
#
# COMPACT_ATOMS: atom_id res chain seq x y z
N MET A 1 -16.99 -69.44 -26.49
CA MET A 1 -17.62 -70.29 -25.46
C MET A 1 -16.88 -70.10 -24.15
N ALA A 2 -17.40 -69.25 -23.28
CA ALA A 2 -17.14 -69.26 -21.83
C ALA A 2 -18.16 -68.32 -21.19
N SER A 3 -19.08 -68.93 -20.45
CA SER A 3 -20.19 -68.34 -19.72
C SER A 3 -19.69 -67.44 -18.58
N VAL A 4 -20.05 -66.15 -18.62
CA VAL A 4 -19.86 -65.23 -17.51
C VAL A 4 -20.95 -65.51 -16.48
N SER A 5 -20.54 -66.05 -15.33
CA SER A 5 -21.39 -66.29 -14.16
C SER A 5 -21.64 -64.96 -13.45
N GLU A 6 -22.86 -64.45 -13.57
CA GLU A 6 -23.40 -63.39 -12.71
C GLU A 6 -23.50 -63.93 -11.27
N LYS A 7 -22.51 -63.58 -10.43
CA LYS A 7 -22.65 -63.67 -8.98
C LYS A 7 -23.05 -62.30 -8.44
N SER A 8 -24.30 -62.26 -8.00
CA SER A 8 -24.95 -61.22 -7.26
C SER A 8 -24.07 -60.68 -6.13
N ILE A 9 -23.65 -59.42 -6.29
CA ILE A 9 -23.12 -58.61 -5.19
C ILE A 9 -24.30 -58.31 -4.27
N VAL A 10 -24.38 -59.06 -3.17
CA VAL A 10 -25.26 -58.74 -2.04
C VAL A 10 -24.72 -57.47 -1.40
N THR A 11 -25.33 -56.34 -1.79
CA THR A 11 -25.17 -55.06 -1.09
C THR A 11 -25.70 -55.21 0.32
N ASN A 12 -24.80 -55.26 1.31
CA ASN A 12 -25.16 -55.05 2.70
C ASN A 12 -25.67 -53.60 2.83
N GLU A 13 -26.98 -53.44 2.77
CA GLU A 13 -27.67 -52.21 3.16
C GLU A 13 -27.32 -51.92 4.62
N SER A 14 -26.33 -51.03 4.79
CA SER A 14 -26.09 -50.31 6.02
C SER A 14 -27.38 -49.60 6.38
N LYS A 15 -28.10 -50.14 7.36
CA LYS A 15 -29.28 -49.57 8.01
C LYS A 15 -28.89 -48.23 8.62
N PHE A 16 -28.91 -47.20 7.78
CA PHE A 16 -28.78 -45.80 8.15
C PHE A 16 -30.08 -45.46 8.88
N ASN A 17 -30.03 -45.57 10.21
CA ASN A 17 -31.11 -45.22 11.10
C ASN A 17 -31.19 -43.69 11.16
N VAL A 18 -31.60 -43.07 10.04
CA VAL A 18 -32.13 -41.72 10.04
C VAL A 18 -33.34 -41.81 10.95
N ARG A 19 -33.20 -41.38 12.22
CA ARG A 19 -34.34 -40.92 13.01
C ARG A 19 -34.88 -39.69 12.31
N ARG A 20 -35.55 -39.94 11.18
CA ARG A 20 -36.53 -39.07 10.58
C ARG A 20 -37.53 -38.93 11.71
N SER A 21 -37.47 -37.79 12.39
CA SER A 21 -38.60 -37.35 13.19
C SER A 21 -39.71 -37.16 12.16
N GLN A 22 -40.39 -38.26 11.82
CA GLN A 22 -41.77 -38.23 11.41
C GLN A 22 -42.45 -37.52 12.56
N MET A 23 -42.53 -36.19 12.45
CA MET A 23 -43.62 -35.48 13.06
C MET A 23 -44.84 -36.18 12.50
N GLN A 24 -45.41 -37.00 13.36
CA GLN A 24 -46.70 -37.60 13.23
C GLN A 24 -47.62 -36.42 12.87
N MET A 25 -47.90 -36.26 11.58
CA MET A 25 -48.95 -35.37 11.12
C MET A 25 -50.18 -35.87 11.87
N GLY A 26 -50.63 -35.05 12.82
CA GLY A 26 -51.82 -35.33 13.61
C GLY A 26 -53.00 -35.63 12.69
N PRO A 27 -54.03 -36.29 13.22
CA PRO A 27 -55.12 -36.86 12.44
C PRO A 27 -55.73 -35.81 11.51
N ASP A 28 -56.08 -36.24 10.29
CA ASP A 28 -56.83 -35.51 9.27
C ASP A 28 -57.73 -34.43 9.86
N TYR A 29 -57.34 -33.17 9.70
CA TYR A 29 -58.26 -32.04 9.81
C TYR A 29 -59.06 -31.91 8.51
N ASN A 30 -59.81 -32.96 8.19
CA ASN A 30 -60.97 -32.90 7.31
C ASN A 30 -62.24 -32.74 8.17
N GLU A 31 -62.17 -31.93 9.22
CA GLU A 31 -63.38 -31.30 9.75
C GLU A 31 -63.74 -30.18 8.75
N PRO A 32 -64.94 -30.20 8.14
CA PRO A 32 -65.39 -29.07 7.34
C PRO A 32 -65.30 -27.84 8.24
N LEU A 33 -64.54 -26.83 7.80
CA LEU A 33 -64.48 -25.56 8.50
C LEU A 33 -65.92 -25.04 8.60
N GLU A 34 -66.57 -25.22 9.75
CA GLU A 34 -67.68 -24.36 10.12
C GLU A 34 -67.05 -22.96 10.11
N LEU A 35 -67.33 -22.20 9.06
CA LEU A 35 -67.16 -20.76 9.10
C LEU A 35 -67.76 -20.34 10.44
N ASP A 36 -67.02 -19.53 11.20
CA ASP A 36 -67.56 -18.93 12.42
C ASP A 36 -68.62 -17.91 11.97
N ILE A 37 -69.78 -18.42 11.56
CA ILE A 37 -70.91 -17.66 11.03
C ILE A 37 -71.33 -16.64 12.09
N ILE A 38 -71.12 -16.95 13.37
CA ILE A 38 -71.41 -16.05 14.50
C ILE A 38 -70.37 -14.92 14.56
N GLY A 39 -69.08 -15.22 14.40
CA GLY A 39 -68.03 -14.20 14.30
C GLY A 39 -68.19 -13.29 13.08
N ILE A 40 -68.57 -13.87 11.94
CA ILE A 40 -68.87 -13.15 10.70
C ILE A 40 -70.15 -12.34 10.86
N SER A 41 -71.20 -12.89 11.50
CA SER A 41 -72.46 -12.18 11.73
C SER A 41 -72.29 -10.98 12.65
N TYR A 42 -71.43 -11.10 13.66
CA TYR A 42 -71.16 -10.00 14.58
C TYR A 42 -70.28 -8.90 13.96
N LYS A 43 -69.27 -9.27 13.15
CA LYS A 43 -68.34 -8.30 12.51
C LYS A 43 -69.02 -7.49 11.41
N TYR A 44 -69.96 -8.09 10.68
CA TYR A 44 -70.69 -7.44 9.58
C TYR A 44 -72.11 -6.99 9.96
N TYR A 45 -72.45 -7.00 11.25
CA TYR A 45 -73.78 -6.66 11.75
C TYR A 45 -74.90 -7.44 11.02
N LEU A 46 -74.65 -8.71 10.65
CA LEU A 46 -75.66 -9.53 9.97
C LEU A 46 -76.88 -9.79 10.86
N ASP A 47 -76.70 -9.74 12.19
CA ASP A 47 -77.82 -9.80 13.12
C ASP A 47 -78.72 -8.55 13.02
N GLU A 48 -78.14 -7.35 12.82
CA GLU A 48 -78.93 -6.14 12.49
C GLU A 48 -79.51 -6.22 11.08
N TYR A 49 -78.77 -6.78 10.11
CA TYR A 49 -79.27 -7.01 8.76
C TYR A 49 -80.50 -7.92 8.76
N LEU A 50 -80.51 -8.98 9.56
CA LEU A 50 -81.64 -9.91 9.69
C LEU A 50 -82.87 -9.29 10.36
N LEU A 51 -82.67 -8.27 11.19
CA LEU A 51 -83.74 -7.52 11.87
C LEU A 51 -84.37 -6.42 11.00
N LEU A 52 -83.77 -6.07 9.86
CA LEU A 52 -84.35 -5.09 8.92
C LEU A 52 -85.52 -5.70 8.13
N PRO A 53 -86.56 -4.90 7.81
CA PRO A 53 -87.64 -5.33 6.94
C PRO A 53 -87.12 -5.74 5.56
N GLU A 54 -87.82 -6.69 4.92
CA GLU A 54 -87.33 -7.38 3.72
C GLU A 54 -86.96 -6.44 2.56
N GLU A 55 -87.69 -5.34 2.41
CA GLU A 55 -87.44 -4.31 1.40
C GLU A 55 -86.13 -3.55 1.65
N GLU A 56 -85.83 -3.19 2.89
CA GLU A 56 -84.57 -2.54 3.25
C GLU A 56 -83.38 -3.49 3.08
N ARG A 57 -83.58 -4.78 3.35
CA ARG A 57 -82.55 -5.82 3.11
C ARG A 57 -82.22 -5.95 1.63
N LYS A 58 -83.24 -5.95 0.75
CA LYS A 58 -83.06 -5.99 -0.71
C LYS A 58 -82.34 -4.74 -1.20
N GLN A 59 -82.73 -3.57 -0.71
CA GLN A 59 -82.12 -2.31 -1.10
C GLN A 59 -80.65 -2.21 -0.67
N ARG A 60 -80.34 -2.67 0.55
CA ARG A 60 -78.98 -2.73 1.08
C ARG A 60 -78.12 -3.76 0.34
N LEU A 61 -78.71 -4.91 -0.03
CA LEU A 61 -78.04 -5.92 -0.86
C LEU A 61 -77.76 -5.40 -2.27
N PHE A 62 -78.67 -4.59 -2.84
CA PHE A 62 -78.46 -3.95 -4.14
C PHE A 62 -77.39 -2.84 -4.11
N SER A 63 -77.18 -2.21 -2.94
CA SER A 63 -76.16 -1.19 -2.74
C SER A 63 -74.76 -1.75 -2.49
N LEU A 64 -74.64 -3.05 -2.22
CA LEU A 64 -73.37 -3.72 -1.98
C LEU A 64 -72.73 -4.09 -3.33
N ASP A 65 -71.61 -3.44 -3.65
CA ASP A 65 -70.81 -3.78 -4.82
C ASP A 65 -70.20 -5.18 -4.64
N ALA A 66 -70.34 -6.03 -5.66
CA ALA A 66 -69.77 -7.37 -5.67
C ALA A 66 -68.24 -7.33 -5.53
N LEU A 67 -67.61 -6.26 -6.01
CA LEU A 67 -66.17 -6.05 -5.91
C LEU A 67 -65.72 -5.74 -4.48
N ASP A 68 -66.52 -4.98 -3.73
CA ASP A 68 -66.27 -4.68 -2.32
C ASP A 68 -66.52 -5.91 -1.43
N MET A 69 -67.52 -6.74 -1.75
CA MET A 69 -67.72 -8.02 -1.08
C MET A 69 -66.55 -8.98 -1.31
N LEU A 70 -65.99 -9.03 -2.53
CA LEU A 70 -64.83 -9.86 -2.81
C LEU A 70 -63.60 -9.38 -2.02
N ARG A 71 -63.33 -8.07 -2.00
CA ARG A 71 -62.22 -7.49 -1.23
C ARG A 71 -62.33 -7.77 0.26
N THR A 72 -63.54 -7.64 0.83
CA THR A 72 -63.76 -7.93 2.25
C THR A 72 -63.60 -9.41 2.57
N ILE A 73 -63.99 -10.31 1.68
CA ILE A 73 -63.71 -11.75 1.81
C ILE A 73 -62.20 -12.01 1.78
N GLU A 74 -61.46 -11.41 0.85
CA GLU A 74 -60.00 -11.53 0.77
C GLU A 74 -59.31 -10.98 2.03
N GLU A 75 -59.77 -9.85 2.56
CA GLU A 75 -59.28 -9.27 3.81
C GLU A 75 -59.53 -10.20 5.00
N VAL A 76 -60.73 -10.78 5.12
CA VAL A 76 -61.05 -11.78 6.16
C VAL A 76 -60.18 -13.03 6.02
N GLN A 77 -59.97 -13.52 4.80
CA GLN A 77 -59.10 -14.67 4.57
C GLN A 77 -57.66 -14.37 4.95
N LYS A 78 -57.16 -13.17 4.64
CA LYS A 78 -55.84 -12.69 5.01
C LYS A 78 -55.69 -12.55 6.53
N GLU A 79 -56.65 -11.93 7.21
CA GLU A 79 -56.69 -11.85 8.67
C GLU A 79 -56.70 -13.24 9.30
N LEU A 80 -57.53 -14.16 8.78
CA LEU A 80 -57.62 -15.53 9.27
C LEU A 80 -56.31 -16.31 9.07
N ALA A 81 -55.61 -16.09 7.95
CA ALA A 81 -54.29 -16.65 7.73
C ALA A 81 -53.25 -16.10 8.73
N ILE A 82 -53.27 -14.79 9.00
CA ILE A 82 -52.41 -14.16 10.00
C ILE A 82 -52.69 -14.74 11.39
N TYR A 83 -53.95 -14.84 11.81
CA TYR A 83 -54.30 -15.43 13.11
C TYR A 83 -53.91 -16.91 13.22
N LYS A 84 -54.02 -17.68 12.12
CA LYS A 84 -53.52 -19.07 12.10
C LYS A 84 -52.02 -19.13 12.33
N LEU A 85 -51.26 -18.27 11.66
CA LEU A 85 -49.81 -18.18 11.82
C LEU A 85 -49.41 -17.73 13.22
N GLU A 86 -50.05 -16.67 13.75
CA GLU A 86 -49.80 -16.18 15.11
C GLU A 86 -50.11 -17.26 16.16
N ASN A 87 -51.23 -17.96 16.03
CA ASN A 87 -51.59 -19.05 16.93
C ASN A 87 -50.59 -20.20 16.83
N TYR A 88 -50.13 -20.54 15.62
CA TYR A 88 -49.11 -21.56 15.43
C TYR A 88 -47.81 -21.18 16.13
N ILE A 89 -47.30 -19.96 15.92
CA ILE A 89 -46.08 -19.45 16.56
C ILE A 89 -46.23 -19.44 18.09
N MET A 90 -47.35 -18.95 18.60
CA MET A 90 -47.60 -18.89 20.05
C MET A 90 -47.68 -20.29 20.67
N VAL A 91 -48.37 -21.23 20.02
CA VAL A 91 -48.47 -22.61 20.51
C VAL A 91 -47.11 -23.28 20.47
N ASP A 92 -46.38 -23.19 19.35
CA ASP A 92 -45.03 -23.77 19.23
C ASP A 92 -44.06 -23.17 20.25
N PHE A 93 -44.12 -21.86 20.48
CA PHE A 93 -43.34 -21.18 21.51
C PHE A 93 -43.68 -21.68 22.92
N LEU A 94 -44.96 -21.76 23.27
CA LEU A 94 -45.40 -22.24 24.57
C LEU A 94 -45.12 -23.73 24.77
N GLU A 95 -45.20 -24.57 23.73
CA GLU A 95 -44.85 -26.00 23.83
C GLU A 95 -43.39 -26.19 24.20
N LYS A 96 -42.50 -25.35 23.66
CA LYS A 96 -41.06 -25.40 23.93
C LYS A 96 -40.65 -24.76 25.25
N ASN A 97 -41.32 -23.68 25.67
CA ASN A 97 -40.87 -22.88 26.81
C ASN A 97 -41.69 -23.10 28.09
N ASP A 98 -43.02 -23.26 28.01
CA ASP A 98 -43.90 -23.54 29.17
C ASP A 98 -45.16 -24.34 28.78
N PRO A 99 -45.04 -25.68 28.64
CA PRO A 99 -46.14 -26.51 28.15
C PRO A 99 -47.33 -26.57 29.12
N LYS A 100 -47.16 -26.18 30.39
CA LYS A 100 -48.25 -26.21 31.38
C LYS A 100 -49.32 -25.17 31.08
N LEU A 101 -48.94 -24.03 30.49
CA LEU A 101 -49.88 -22.98 30.07
C LEU A 101 -50.81 -23.44 28.93
N LEU A 102 -50.35 -24.35 28.07
CA LEU A 102 -51.16 -24.94 27.00
C LEU A 102 -52.20 -25.93 27.51
N VAL A 103 -51.91 -26.66 28.59
CA VAL A 103 -52.86 -27.61 29.19
C VAL A 103 -54.13 -26.87 29.65
N GLY A 104 -53.98 -25.73 30.32
CA GLY A 104 -55.11 -24.89 30.73
C GLY A 104 -55.89 -24.31 29.55
N LEU A 105 -55.21 -23.96 28.45
CA LEU A 105 -55.85 -23.46 27.22
C LEU A 105 -56.66 -24.57 26.52
N ARG A 106 -56.09 -25.77 26.38
CA ARG A 106 -56.76 -26.96 25.79
C ARG A 106 -57.97 -27.40 26.62
N GLN A 107 -57.88 -27.37 27.95
CA GLN A 107 -59.00 -27.65 28.86
C GLN A 107 -60.12 -26.60 28.73
N ARG A 108 -59.79 -25.31 28.60
CA ARG A 108 -60.80 -24.27 28.33
C ARG A 108 -61.48 -24.44 26.98
N ARG A 109 -60.72 -24.70 25.91
CA ARG A 109 -61.28 -24.94 24.56
C ARG A 109 -62.28 -26.09 24.56
N THR A 110 -61.90 -27.23 25.14
CA THR A 110 -62.79 -28.41 25.25
C THR A 110 -64.03 -28.13 26.10
N SER A 111 -63.92 -27.33 27.17
CA SER A 111 -65.09 -26.92 27.98
C SER A 111 -66.06 -25.99 27.22
N ILE A 112 -65.54 -25.08 26.41
CA ILE A 112 -66.35 -24.14 25.61
C ILE A 112 -67.04 -24.89 24.47
N MET A 113 -66.33 -25.78 23.77
CA MET A 113 -66.93 -26.61 22.72
C MET A 113 -68.05 -27.50 23.27
N LYS A 114 -67.85 -28.11 24.44
CA LYS A 114 -68.92 -28.87 25.12
C LYS A 114 -70.14 -28.00 25.42
N ARG A 115 -69.96 -26.75 25.88
CA ARG A 115 -71.08 -25.83 26.12
C ARG A 115 -71.83 -25.44 24.84
N LEU A 116 -71.10 -25.23 23.74
CA LEU A 116 -71.69 -24.91 22.44
C LEU A 116 -72.50 -26.08 21.87
N GLN A 117 -71.99 -27.31 21.96
CA GLN A 117 -72.75 -28.51 21.56
C GLN A 117 -74.01 -28.69 22.41
N THR A 118 -73.91 -28.51 23.73
CA THR A 118 -75.08 -28.62 24.63
C THR A 118 -76.17 -27.58 24.31
N LYS A 119 -75.78 -26.39 23.85
CA LYS A 119 -76.73 -25.33 23.47
C LYS A 119 -77.42 -25.61 22.13
N ARG A 120 -76.78 -26.35 21.22
CA ARG A 120 -77.33 -26.74 19.92
C ARG A 120 -78.33 -27.92 20.04
N THR A 121 -78.23 -28.73 21.09
CA THR A 121 -79.15 -29.86 21.35
C THR A 121 -80.44 -29.46 22.08
N GLN A 122 -80.56 -28.23 22.62
CA GLN A 122 -81.74 -27.79 23.40
C GLN A 122 -82.78 -26.98 22.60
N GLN A 123 -82.72 -26.95 21.27
CA GLN A 123 -83.71 -26.27 20.44
C GLN A 123 -84.70 -27.19 19.70
N SER A 124 -84.74 -28.48 20.03
CA SER A 124 -85.82 -29.37 19.58
C SER A 124 -86.48 -30.07 20.77
N ASP A 125 -87.80 -29.86 20.87
CA ASP A 125 -88.78 -30.48 21.74
C ASP A 125 -88.91 -30.03 23.19
N GLY A 126 -90.06 -29.39 23.43
CA GLY A 126 -90.67 -29.26 24.74
C GLY A 126 -91.34 -30.56 25.20
N LEU A 127 -91.80 -30.50 26.46
CA LEU A 127 -92.70 -31.45 27.13
C LEU A 127 -92.13 -32.86 27.39
N GLN A 128 -91.59 -33.09 28.59
CA GLN A 128 -92.29 -33.82 29.66
C GLN A 128 -91.40 -34.14 30.88
N GLN A 129 -92.11 -34.51 31.94
CA GLN A 129 -91.79 -34.71 33.34
C GLN A 129 -90.74 -35.79 33.69
N SER A 130 -90.20 -35.64 34.91
CA SER A 130 -89.89 -36.70 35.88
C SER A 130 -88.72 -37.66 35.61
N SER A 131 -87.68 -37.60 36.42
CA SER A 131 -87.57 -38.42 37.66
C SER A 131 -86.15 -38.43 38.22
N ARG A 132 -86.09 -38.71 39.51
CA ARG A 132 -84.94 -38.74 40.42
C ARG A 132 -83.99 -39.89 40.10
N HIS A 133 -82.68 -39.69 40.32
CA HIS A 133 -81.71 -40.56 41.03
C HIS A 133 -80.32 -39.91 40.87
N SER A 134 -79.67 -39.39 41.92
CA SER A 134 -78.94 -40.05 43.02
C SER A 134 -77.47 -40.38 42.71
N SER A 135 -76.60 -39.91 43.62
CA SER A 135 -75.19 -40.26 43.90
C SER A 135 -74.13 -39.78 42.88
N SER A 136 -73.34 -38.75 43.20
CA SER A 136 -72.16 -38.73 44.11
C SER A 136 -70.91 -39.39 43.50
N LYS A 137 -69.95 -38.56 43.07
CA LYS A 137 -68.61 -38.51 43.66
C LYS A 137 -67.78 -37.34 43.07
N ARG A 138 -67.26 -36.55 44.02
CA ARG A 138 -66.19 -35.54 43.97
C ARG A 138 -65.18 -35.69 42.83
N SER A 139 -64.87 -34.57 42.16
CA SER A 139 -63.49 -34.14 41.95
C SER A 139 -63.37 -32.62 41.74
N VAL A 140 -62.79 -32.00 42.76
CA VAL A 140 -61.87 -30.83 42.75
C VAL A 140 -62.24 -29.64 41.85
N VAL A 141 -62.96 -28.69 42.45
CA VAL A 141 -62.92 -27.28 42.07
C VAL A 141 -61.67 -26.67 42.68
N VAL A 142 -60.63 -26.44 41.87
CA VAL A 142 -59.56 -25.51 42.26
C VAL A 142 -60.12 -24.10 42.10
N SER A 143 -60.61 -23.63 43.24
CA SER A 143 -60.86 -22.24 43.56
C SER A 143 -59.55 -21.44 43.47
N ALA A 144 -59.47 -20.54 42.50
CA ALA A 144 -58.64 -19.36 42.59
C ALA A 144 -59.58 -18.16 42.77
N TYR A 145 -59.83 -17.82 44.04
CA TYR A 145 -60.31 -16.51 44.43
C TYR A 145 -59.24 -15.48 44.04
N MET A 146 -59.59 -14.55 43.14
CA MET A 146 -59.17 -13.15 43.27
C MET A 146 -60.44 -12.30 43.16
N GLY A 147 -60.68 -11.55 44.23
CA GLY A 147 -61.95 -10.89 44.52
C GLY A 147 -62.28 -9.71 43.60
N GLY A 148 -63.53 -9.26 43.71
CA GLY A 148 -64.02 -8.07 43.04
C GLY A 148 -65.54 -8.05 42.99
N THR A 149 -66.16 -7.90 44.16
CA THR A 149 -67.55 -7.48 44.32
C THR A 149 -67.75 -6.11 43.69
N SER A 150 -68.47 -6.07 42.57
CA SER A 150 -69.22 -4.88 42.15
C SER A 150 -70.46 -5.31 41.38
N THR A 151 -71.57 -5.23 42.11
CA THR A 151 -72.93 -5.12 41.64
C THR A 151 -73.08 -3.87 40.79
N THR A 152 -73.30 -4.03 39.49
CA THR A 152 -74.21 -3.24 38.62
C THR A 152 -73.93 -3.63 37.17
N GLY A 153 -74.98 -3.92 36.41
CA GLY A 153 -74.89 -4.46 35.06
C GLY A 153 -74.30 -3.46 34.07
N GLU A 154 -73.06 -3.71 33.69
CA GLU A 154 -72.55 -3.38 32.37
C GLU A 154 -72.00 -4.67 31.77
N ARG A 155 -72.39 -4.95 30.52
CA ARG A 155 -71.89 -6.08 29.74
C ARG A 155 -70.37 -5.96 29.68
N ARG A 156 -69.66 -6.71 30.54
CA ARG A 156 -68.20 -6.81 30.51
C ARG A 156 -67.81 -7.26 29.12
N LYS A 157 -67.32 -6.32 28.30
CA LYS A 157 -66.72 -6.62 27.00
C LYS A 157 -65.66 -7.70 27.24
N PRO A 158 -65.64 -8.77 26.44
CA PRO A 158 -64.64 -9.82 26.59
C PRO A 158 -63.27 -9.16 26.57
N VAL A 159 -62.49 -9.36 27.63
CA VAL A 159 -61.11 -8.89 27.69
C VAL A 159 -60.36 -9.65 26.60
N GLU A 160 -60.23 -9.04 25.42
CA GLU A 160 -59.43 -9.58 24.33
C GLU A 160 -58.00 -9.68 24.85
N HIS A 161 -57.56 -10.92 25.11
CA HIS A 161 -56.16 -11.22 25.43
C HIS A 161 -55.33 -11.09 24.16
N LYS A 162 -55.33 -9.90 23.57
CA LYS A 162 -54.51 -9.54 22.42
C LYS A 162 -53.12 -9.28 22.96
N LEU A 163 -52.21 -10.25 22.77
CA LEU A 163 -50.79 -10.05 23.03
C LEU A 163 -50.36 -8.71 22.42
N ASN A 164 -49.65 -7.90 23.22
CA ASN A 164 -49.13 -6.62 22.78
C ASN A 164 -48.30 -6.84 21.49
N TYR A 165 -48.47 -5.98 20.48
CA TYR A 165 -47.71 -6.06 19.22
C TYR A 165 -46.21 -6.16 19.46
N LYS A 166 -45.69 -5.52 20.52
CA LYS A 166 -44.29 -5.65 20.94
C LYS A 166 -43.92 -7.09 21.34
N ALA A 167 -44.74 -7.75 22.17
CA ALA A 167 -44.51 -9.12 22.60
C ALA A 167 -44.66 -10.12 21.43
N LYS A 168 -45.59 -9.85 20.49
CA LYS A 168 -45.72 -10.65 19.26
C LYS A 168 -44.48 -10.52 18.37
N ALA A 169 -44.00 -9.29 18.16
CA ALA A 169 -42.79 -9.03 17.39
C ALA A 169 -41.57 -9.69 18.03
N GLU A 170 -41.41 -9.60 19.35
CA GLU A 170 -40.31 -10.22 20.09
C GLU A 170 -40.34 -11.76 20.00
N MET A 171 -41.52 -12.39 20.12
CA MET A 171 -41.66 -13.84 19.93
C MET A 171 -41.36 -14.27 18.50
N ALA A 172 -41.81 -13.50 17.51
CA ALA A 172 -41.56 -13.77 16.10
C ALA A 172 -40.05 -13.63 15.77
N GLU A 173 -39.41 -12.58 16.26
CA GLU A 173 -37.97 -12.33 16.11
C GLU A 173 -37.15 -13.44 16.77
N LYS A 174 -37.48 -13.81 18.02
CA LYS A 174 -36.82 -14.92 18.71
C LYS A 174 -36.99 -16.24 17.96
N SER A 175 -38.20 -16.54 17.48
CA SER A 175 -38.45 -17.73 16.67
C SER A 175 -37.67 -17.70 15.36
N ALA A 176 -37.54 -16.54 14.71
CA ALA A 176 -36.76 -16.38 13.49
C ALA A 176 -35.26 -16.61 13.76
N SER A 177 -34.70 -16.02 14.81
CA SER A 177 -33.31 -16.24 15.22
C SER A 177 -33.02 -17.70 15.58
N GLU A 178 -33.97 -18.39 16.22
CA GLU A 178 -33.84 -19.84 16.52
C GLU A 178 -33.89 -20.71 15.26
N VAL A 179 -34.67 -20.33 14.25
CA VAL A 179 -34.68 -21.01 12.95
C VAL A 179 -33.37 -20.75 12.21
N GLU A 180 -32.91 -19.51 12.15
CA GLU A 180 -31.65 -19.13 11.51
C GLU A 180 -30.46 -19.87 12.12
N LYS A 181 -30.38 -19.92 13.46
CA LYS A 181 -29.36 -20.70 14.16
C LYS A 181 -29.40 -22.18 13.80
N ARG A 182 -30.60 -22.77 13.74
CA ARG A 182 -30.75 -24.19 13.34
C ARG A 182 -30.33 -24.42 11.90
N VAL A 183 -30.61 -23.49 10.98
CA VAL A 183 -30.15 -23.59 9.59
C VAL A 183 -28.63 -23.57 9.54
N ILE A 184 -27.98 -22.64 10.24
CA ILE A 184 -26.50 -22.56 10.31
C ILE A 184 -25.90 -23.86 10.89
N ASP A 185 -26.50 -24.40 11.95
CA ASP A 185 -26.03 -25.65 12.56
C ASP A 185 -26.19 -26.84 11.60
N ILE A 186 -27.31 -26.92 10.87
CA ILE A 186 -27.56 -27.95 9.84
C ILE A 186 -26.54 -27.81 8.70
N GLU A 187 -26.30 -26.60 8.19
CA GLU A 187 -25.33 -26.35 7.12
C GLU A 187 -23.91 -26.75 7.55
N LYS A 188 -23.52 -26.40 8.78
CA LYS A 188 -22.22 -26.79 9.34
C LYS A 188 -22.09 -28.31 9.45
N ASN A 189 -23.11 -28.99 9.94
CA ASN A 189 -23.12 -30.45 10.06
C ASN A 189 -23.09 -31.13 8.68
N ALA A 190 -23.89 -30.65 7.72
CA ALA A 190 -23.90 -31.14 6.35
C ALA A 190 -22.53 -30.93 5.68
N MET A 191 -21.86 -29.80 5.89
CA MET A 191 -20.51 -29.57 5.39
C MET A 191 -19.48 -30.56 5.96
N VAL A 192 -19.59 -30.91 7.25
CA VAL A 192 -18.72 -31.92 7.87
C VAL A 192 -18.98 -33.30 7.25
N GLU A 193 -20.24 -33.68 7.07
CA GLU A 193 -20.62 -34.95 6.46
C GLU A 193 -20.15 -35.04 4.99
N VAL A 194 -20.35 -33.97 4.20
CA VAL A 194 -19.83 -33.89 2.82
C VAL A 194 -18.32 -34.05 2.79
N LYS A 195 -17.58 -33.42 3.71
CA LYS A 195 -16.13 -33.59 3.81
C LYS A 195 -15.73 -35.04 4.12
N GLN A 196 -16.44 -35.70 5.04
CA GLN A 196 -16.20 -37.10 5.38
C GLN A 196 -16.49 -38.04 4.21
N LEU A 197 -17.61 -37.82 3.50
CA LEU A 197 -17.97 -38.62 2.33
C LEU A 197 -16.95 -38.44 1.19
N ARG A 198 -16.48 -37.21 0.96
CA ARG A 198 -15.41 -36.94 -0.01
C ARG A 198 -14.12 -37.67 0.35
N ALA A 199 -13.69 -37.58 1.61
CA ALA A 199 -12.52 -38.31 2.10
C ALA A 199 -12.67 -39.83 1.92
N LYS A 200 -13.86 -40.37 2.16
CA LYS A 200 -14.14 -41.81 1.96
C LYS A 200 -14.12 -42.22 0.49
N ILE A 201 -14.67 -41.39 -0.41
CA ILE A 201 -14.61 -41.64 -1.86
C ILE A 201 -13.15 -41.64 -2.33
N GLU A 202 -12.37 -40.67 -1.88
CA GLU A 202 -10.95 -40.55 -2.21
C GLU A 202 -10.13 -41.74 -1.66
N GLU A 203 -10.37 -42.16 -0.41
CA GLU A 203 -9.78 -43.38 0.16
C GLU A 203 -10.09 -44.62 -0.67
N LEU A 204 -11.37 -44.80 -1.05
CA LEU A 204 -11.79 -45.94 -1.87
C LEU A 204 -11.15 -45.91 -3.25
N TYR A 205 -10.99 -44.72 -3.84
CA TYR A 205 -10.30 -44.55 -5.11
C TYR A 205 -8.83 -44.97 -5.00
N TYR A 206 -8.09 -44.45 -4.01
CA TYR A 206 -6.69 -44.84 -3.80
C TYR A 206 -6.53 -46.32 -3.50
N ARG A 207 -7.43 -46.90 -2.70
CA ARG A 207 -7.42 -48.34 -2.41
C ARG A 207 -7.66 -49.19 -3.66
N SER A 208 -8.56 -48.75 -4.54
CA SER A 208 -8.82 -49.41 -5.82
C SER A 208 -7.59 -49.37 -6.71
N GLU A 209 -6.99 -48.19 -6.89
CA GLU A 209 -5.76 -48.03 -7.69
C GLU A 209 -4.60 -48.86 -7.13
N GLU A 210 -4.37 -48.85 -5.80
CA GLU A 210 -3.34 -49.66 -5.16
C GLU A 210 -3.58 -51.17 -5.37
N THR A 211 -4.84 -51.61 -5.34
CA THR A 211 -5.20 -53.02 -5.60
C THR A 211 -4.89 -53.40 -7.05
N ILE A 212 -5.28 -52.57 -8.02
CA ILE A 212 -5.01 -52.77 -9.44
C ILE A 212 -3.50 -52.80 -9.71
N GLU A 213 -2.73 -51.88 -9.10
CA GLU A 213 -1.28 -51.84 -9.25
C GLU A 213 -0.60 -53.06 -8.59
N THR A 214 -1.07 -53.47 -7.42
CA THR A 214 -0.56 -54.66 -6.72
C THR A 214 -0.85 -55.93 -7.52
N GLU A 215 -2.03 -56.03 -8.14
CA GLU A 215 -2.39 -57.13 -9.05
C GLU A 215 -1.46 -57.16 -10.27
N LYS A 216 -1.26 -56.03 -10.95
CA LYS A 216 -0.31 -55.94 -12.09
C LYS A 216 1.11 -56.34 -11.68
N ASN A 217 1.59 -55.85 -10.53
CA ASN A 217 2.91 -56.19 -10.01
C ASN A 217 3.01 -57.68 -9.64
N PHE A 218 1.93 -58.26 -9.11
CA PHE A 218 1.85 -59.69 -8.85
C PHE A 218 1.95 -60.50 -10.15
N MET A 219 1.16 -60.15 -11.17
CA MET A 219 1.23 -60.77 -12.49
C MET A 219 2.64 -60.70 -13.08
N LEU A 220 3.31 -59.55 -12.98
CA LEU A 220 4.68 -59.38 -13.45
C LEU A 220 5.71 -60.19 -12.65
N HIS A 221 5.46 -60.48 -11.38
CA HIS A 221 6.38 -61.26 -10.53
C HIS A 221 6.16 -62.78 -10.63
N PHE A 222 4.95 -63.21 -10.95
CA PHE A 222 4.54 -64.62 -10.89
C PHE A 222 4.20 -65.22 -12.25
N LEU A 223 3.84 -64.42 -13.24
CA LEU A 223 3.27 -64.86 -14.51
C LEU A 223 3.77 -64.01 -15.70
N ARG A 224 5.00 -63.49 -15.62
CA ARG A 224 5.53 -62.61 -16.67
C ARG A 224 5.71 -63.33 -18.01
N ASP A 225 6.33 -64.50 -17.94
CA ASP A 225 6.74 -65.30 -19.09
C ASP A 225 6.34 -66.77 -18.89
N GLU A 226 6.29 -67.57 -19.95
CA GLU A 226 5.94 -69.01 -19.88
C GLU A 226 6.82 -69.81 -18.90
N ASN A 227 8.07 -69.38 -18.72
CA ASN A 227 9.00 -69.95 -17.74
C ASN A 227 8.54 -69.76 -16.29
N ASP A 228 7.90 -68.64 -15.97
CA ASP A 228 7.35 -68.38 -14.63
C ASP A 228 6.10 -69.24 -14.37
N ALA A 229 5.26 -69.45 -15.39
CA ALA A 229 4.12 -70.36 -15.31
C ALA A 229 4.58 -71.81 -15.13
N ALA A 230 5.55 -72.26 -15.92
CA ALA A 230 6.16 -73.59 -15.79
C ALA A 230 6.85 -73.78 -14.43
N PHE A 231 7.46 -72.72 -13.88
CA PHE A 231 7.99 -72.74 -12.50
C PHE A 231 6.88 -72.95 -11.48
N LEU A 232 5.72 -72.31 -11.61
CA LEU A 232 4.62 -72.49 -10.65
C LEU A 232 4.02 -73.90 -10.69
N GLU A 233 3.97 -74.53 -11.86
CA GLU A 233 3.47 -75.91 -12.01
C GLU A 233 4.44 -76.96 -11.48
N SER A 234 5.75 -76.69 -11.55
CA SER A 234 6.81 -77.65 -11.16
C SER A 234 7.44 -77.37 -9.78
N ALA A 235 7.23 -76.18 -9.21
CA ALA A 235 7.83 -75.79 -7.94
C ALA A 235 7.20 -76.50 -6.75
N THR A 236 8.03 -76.80 -5.77
CA THR A 236 7.56 -77.27 -4.45
C THR A 236 6.88 -76.13 -3.69
N GLU A 237 5.95 -76.48 -2.79
CA GLU A 237 5.24 -75.52 -1.92
C GLU A 237 6.22 -74.58 -1.19
N ARG A 238 7.36 -75.10 -0.72
CA ARG A 238 8.40 -74.31 -0.03
C ARG A 238 9.09 -73.27 -0.93
N GLN A 239 9.20 -73.53 -2.24
CA GLN A 239 9.75 -72.58 -3.20
C GLN A 239 8.74 -71.46 -3.51
N ILE A 240 7.47 -71.83 -3.70
CA ILE A 240 6.36 -70.90 -3.90
C ILE A 240 6.21 -69.98 -2.68
N GLU A 241 6.21 -70.55 -1.49
CA GLU A 241 6.14 -69.80 -0.22
C GLU A 241 7.28 -68.78 -0.11
N ARG A 242 8.52 -69.17 -0.46
CA ARG A 242 9.67 -68.25 -0.43
C ARG A 242 9.52 -67.12 -1.45
N LYS A 243 9.00 -67.38 -2.66
CA LYS A 243 8.75 -66.35 -3.68
C LYS A 243 7.65 -65.39 -3.23
N LEU A 244 6.55 -65.90 -2.67
CA LEU A 244 5.46 -65.11 -2.08
C LEU A 244 5.93 -64.26 -0.89
N ARG A 245 6.75 -64.82 -0.01
CA ARG A 245 7.33 -64.09 1.12
C ARG A 245 8.22 -62.93 0.67
N LYS A 246 9.02 -63.13 -0.39
CA LYS A 246 9.83 -62.05 -0.98
C LYS A 246 8.96 -60.96 -1.60
N PHE A 247 7.93 -61.34 -2.36
CA PHE A 247 6.98 -60.40 -2.95
C PHE A 247 6.26 -59.56 -1.89
N THR A 248 5.65 -60.21 -0.90
CA THR A 248 4.95 -59.52 0.21
C THR A 248 5.88 -58.62 1.01
N ALA A 249 7.12 -59.05 1.30
CA ALA A 249 8.11 -58.20 1.96
C ALA A 249 8.48 -56.96 1.13
N ASN A 250 8.63 -57.10 -0.18
CA ASN A 250 8.91 -55.98 -1.08
C ASN A 250 7.71 -55.03 -1.20
N TRP A 251 6.49 -55.57 -1.32
CA TRP A 251 5.25 -54.81 -1.31
C TRP A 251 5.11 -53.97 -0.03
N PHE A 252 5.29 -54.58 1.15
CA PHE A 252 5.27 -53.83 2.43
C PHE A 252 6.37 -52.76 2.51
N LYS A 253 7.55 -52.99 1.93
CA LYS A 253 8.62 -51.98 1.87
C LYS A 253 8.21 -50.78 1.02
N ASN A 254 7.62 -51.04 -0.16
CA ASN A 254 7.13 -49.98 -1.05
C ASN A 254 5.96 -49.22 -0.43
N ALA A 255 5.00 -49.91 0.19
CA ALA A 255 3.88 -49.29 0.89
C ALA A 255 4.36 -48.38 2.04
N ARG A 256 5.39 -48.78 2.80
CA ARG A 256 5.99 -47.92 3.83
C ARG A 256 6.70 -46.70 3.25
N ALA A 257 7.40 -46.86 2.12
CA ALA A 257 8.05 -45.73 1.45
C ALA A 257 7.01 -44.72 0.95
N LEU A 258 5.92 -45.19 0.34
CA LEU A 258 4.80 -44.35 -0.11
C LEU A 258 4.10 -43.67 1.08
N LEU A 259 3.87 -44.38 2.19
CA LEU A 259 3.33 -43.76 3.40
C LEU A 259 4.25 -42.65 3.92
N GLY A 260 5.57 -42.83 3.82
CA GLY A 260 6.56 -41.81 4.15
C GLY A 260 6.43 -40.57 3.27
N THR A 261 6.31 -40.73 1.94
CA THR A 261 6.14 -39.61 1.02
C THR A 261 4.81 -38.89 1.25
N MET A 262 3.70 -39.63 1.43
CA MET A 262 2.38 -39.04 1.73
C MET A 262 2.38 -38.25 3.04
N ARG A 263 3.09 -38.70 4.08
CA ARG A 263 3.22 -37.92 5.33
C ARG A 263 3.95 -36.60 5.11
N LEU A 264 5.04 -36.63 4.34
CA LEU A 264 5.79 -35.42 4.02
C LEU A 264 4.96 -34.45 3.18
N THR A 265 4.20 -34.93 2.19
CA THR A 265 3.31 -34.07 1.39
C THR A 265 2.19 -33.49 2.23
N ILE A 266 1.59 -34.26 3.16
CA ILE A 266 0.59 -33.74 4.10
C ILE A 266 1.17 -32.62 4.96
N VAL A 267 2.37 -32.79 5.53
CA VAL A 267 3.00 -31.75 6.36
C VAL A 267 3.29 -30.49 5.54
N SER A 268 3.85 -30.64 4.33
CA SER A 268 4.10 -29.51 3.43
C SER A 268 2.82 -28.79 3.00
N LEU A 269 1.74 -29.54 2.72
CA LEU A 269 0.45 -28.94 2.38
C LEU A 269 -0.18 -28.23 3.59
N GLN A 270 -0.03 -28.77 4.80
CA GLN A 270 -0.47 -28.10 6.02
C GLN A 270 0.26 -26.77 6.25
N GLU A 271 1.58 -26.76 6.05
CA GLU A 271 2.42 -25.56 6.17
C GLU A 271 1.99 -24.49 5.16
N THR A 272 1.82 -24.86 3.88
CA THR A 272 1.35 -23.93 2.83
C THR A 272 -0.08 -23.41 3.11
N CYS A 273 -1.00 -24.26 3.58
CA CYS A 273 -2.33 -23.81 4.00
C CYS A 273 -2.26 -22.83 5.19
N GLN A 274 -1.39 -23.10 6.17
CA GLN A 274 -1.20 -22.21 7.32
C GLN A 274 -0.61 -20.86 6.89
N GLN A 275 0.35 -20.87 5.96
CA GLN A 275 0.92 -19.67 5.38
C GLN A 275 -0.14 -18.85 4.64
N HIS A 276 -0.93 -19.46 3.76
CA HIS A 276 -2.01 -18.76 3.04
C HIS A 276 -3.08 -18.20 3.99
N ARG A 277 -3.37 -18.90 5.09
CA ARG A 277 -4.26 -18.37 6.12
C ARG A 277 -3.67 -17.14 6.80
N ALA A 278 -2.38 -17.15 7.14
CA ALA A 278 -1.69 -15.99 7.69
C ALA A 278 -1.67 -14.82 6.70
N ASP A 279 -1.42 -15.08 5.41
CA ASP A 279 -1.48 -14.08 4.34
C ASP A 279 -2.88 -13.47 4.20
N LEU A 280 -3.93 -14.28 4.32
CA LEU A 280 -5.31 -13.79 4.28
C LEU A 280 -5.64 -12.91 5.48
N ILE A 281 -5.18 -13.28 6.67
CA ILE A 281 -5.35 -12.47 7.89
C ILE A 281 -4.62 -11.14 7.74
N THR A 282 -3.34 -11.16 7.35
CA THR A 282 -2.56 -9.94 7.16
C THR A 282 -3.16 -9.05 6.06
N LYS A 283 -3.65 -9.63 4.96
CA LYS A 283 -4.37 -8.87 3.92
C LYS A 283 -5.69 -8.29 4.42
N ALA A 284 -6.45 -9.03 5.24
CA ALA A 284 -7.68 -8.52 5.84
C ALA A 284 -7.38 -7.37 6.83
N ASP A 285 -6.34 -7.50 7.64
CA ASP A 285 -5.88 -6.47 8.56
C ASP A 285 -5.41 -5.23 7.78
N LEU A 286 -4.59 -5.42 6.74
CA LEU A 286 -4.14 -4.33 5.86
C LEU A 286 -5.30 -3.68 5.12
N SER A 287 -6.29 -4.45 4.63
CA SER A 287 -7.47 -3.91 3.97
C SER A 287 -8.43 -3.20 4.94
N GLY A 288 -8.44 -3.59 6.22
CA GLY A 288 -9.20 -2.90 7.26
C GLY A 288 -8.53 -1.60 7.72
N ILE A 289 -7.19 -1.54 7.65
CA ILE A 289 -6.38 -0.38 8.07
C ILE A 289 -6.18 0.62 6.92
N LEU A 290 -6.02 0.15 5.68
CA LEU A 290 -5.78 0.97 4.49
C LEU A 290 -7.06 1.07 3.67
N THR A 291 -7.70 2.23 3.73
CA THR A 291 -8.83 2.53 2.85
C THR A 291 -8.33 3.07 1.51
N ALA A 292 -9.16 2.98 0.46
CA ALA A 292 -8.87 3.61 -0.83
C ALA A 292 -8.55 5.11 -0.69
N VAL A 293 -9.19 5.78 0.29
CA VAL A 293 -8.96 7.19 0.62
C VAL A 293 -7.54 7.43 1.13
N ASP A 294 -6.93 6.48 1.85
CA ASP A 294 -5.54 6.63 2.33
C ASP A 294 -4.53 6.54 1.19
N PHE A 295 -4.82 5.72 0.17
CA PHE A 295 -4.03 5.69 -1.06
C PHE A 295 -4.17 7.00 -1.85
N GLU A 296 -5.38 7.54 -1.97
CA GLU A 296 -5.59 8.85 -2.60
C GLU A 296 -4.86 9.97 -1.85
N LYS A 297 -4.92 9.99 -0.52
CA LYS A 297 -4.15 10.95 0.32
C LYS A 297 -2.64 10.80 0.07
N LEU A 298 -2.14 9.57 -0.02
CA LEU A 298 -0.73 9.33 -0.32
C LEU A 298 -0.35 9.82 -1.72
N ILE A 299 -1.21 9.62 -2.71
CA ILE A 299 -0.99 10.11 -4.09
C ILE A 299 -0.98 11.63 -4.13
N ILE A 300 -1.93 12.28 -3.44
CA ILE A 300 -2.00 13.75 -3.34
C ILE A 300 -0.73 14.27 -2.68
N LYS A 301 -0.37 13.75 -1.50
CA LYS A 301 0.82 14.17 -0.76
C LYS A 301 2.12 13.94 -1.56
N ARG A 302 2.22 12.82 -2.27
CA ARG A 302 3.35 12.56 -3.17
C ARG A 302 3.42 13.63 -4.26
N THR A 303 2.29 13.95 -4.87
CA THR A 303 2.22 14.94 -5.95
C THR A 303 2.56 16.34 -5.45
N GLU A 304 2.07 16.73 -4.26
CA GLU A 304 2.45 17.98 -3.59
C GLU A 304 3.96 18.05 -3.34
N LEU A 305 4.56 17.01 -2.79
CA LEU A 305 6.01 16.95 -2.55
C LEU A 305 6.83 16.97 -3.86
N THR A 306 6.35 16.32 -4.91
CA THR A 306 6.98 16.39 -6.24
C THR A 306 6.95 17.81 -6.79
N ASN A 307 5.81 18.49 -6.69
CA ASN A 307 5.67 19.87 -7.16
C ASN A 307 6.58 20.82 -6.37
N GLU A 308 6.63 20.68 -5.03
CA GLU A 308 7.52 21.49 -4.18
C GLU A 308 9.00 21.27 -4.55
N LEU A 309 9.39 20.01 -4.80
CA LEU A 309 10.75 19.69 -5.24
C LEU A 309 11.06 20.33 -6.60
N GLU A 310 10.12 20.31 -7.54
CA GLU A 310 10.28 20.89 -8.86
C GLU A 310 10.43 22.42 -8.79
N GLU A 311 9.61 23.09 -7.97
CA GLU A 311 9.76 24.53 -7.70
C GLU A 311 11.14 24.85 -7.11
N LYS A 312 11.59 24.10 -6.09
CA LYS A 312 12.92 24.28 -5.49
C LYS A 312 14.04 24.05 -6.51
N ASN A 313 13.87 23.10 -7.42
CA ASN A 313 14.84 22.81 -8.46
C ASN A 313 14.90 23.95 -9.50
N ILE A 314 13.76 24.51 -9.90
CA ILE A 314 13.70 25.71 -10.76
C ILE A 314 14.40 26.88 -10.09
N HIS A 315 14.11 27.15 -8.81
CA HIS A 315 14.78 28.19 -8.02
C HIS A 315 16.30 27.98 -7.95
N MET A 316 16.74 26.75 -7.67
CA MET A 316 18.16 26.39 -7.62
C MET A 316 18.86 26.58 -8.97
N SER A 317 18.20 26.20 -10.06
CA SER A 317 18.69 26.41 -11.42
C SER A 317 18.85 27.91 -11.72
N GLY A 318 17.85 28.72 -11.35
CA GLY A 318 17.94 30.18 -11.45
C GLY A 318 19.10 30.77 -10.66
N LEU A 319 19.29 30.33 -9.41
CA LEU A 319 20.38 30.79 -8.54
C LEU A 319 21.76 30.39 -9.09
N LYS A 320 21.91 29.17 -9.62
CA LYS A 320 23.12 28.73 -10.32
C LYS A 320 23.40 29.59 -11.55
N GLY A 321 22.37 29.93 -12.32
CA GLY A 321 22.50 30.83 -13.47
C GLY A 321 22.98 32.22 -13.09
N VAL A 322 22.42 32.82 -12.04
CA VAL A 322 22.87 34.13 -11.52
C VAL A 322 24.30 34.04 -10.99
N THR A 323 24.61 33.04 -10.15
CA THR A 323 25.95 32.84 -9.57
C THR A 323 27.00 32.65 -10.67
N GLY A 324 26.69 31.88 -11.71
CA GLY A 324 27.57 31.69 -12.87
C GLY A 324 27.83 32.99 -13.62
N LYS A 325 26.80 33.80 -13.89
CA LYS A 325 26.95 35.11 -14.54
C LYS A 325 27.78 36.08 -13.69
N THR A 326 27.53 36.15 -12.38
CA THR A 326 28.29 37.00 -11.46
C THR A 326 29.76 36.57 -11.39
N SER A 327 30.02 35.26 -11.32
CA SER A 327 31.38 34.73 -11.31
C SER A 327 32.13 35.05 -12.61
N LEU A 328 31.45 35.00 -13.75
CA LEU A 328 32.04 35.37 -15.04
C LEU A 328 32.38 36.87 -15.07
N ALA A 329 31.44 37.74 -14.70
CA ALA A 329 31.65 39.18 -14.63
C ALA A 329 32.80 39.56 -13.68
N MET A 330 32.89 38.91 -12.51
CA MET A 330 34.02 39.11 -11.59
C MET A 330 35.37 38.69 -12.20
N THR A 331 35.37 37.65 -13.04
CA THR A 331 36.59 37.18 -13.72
C THR A 331 37.01 38.17 -14.81
N GLU A 332 36.05 38.71 -15.56
CA GLU A 332 36.28 39.75 -16.58
C GLU A 332 36.85 41.03 -15.93
N GLU A 333 36.24 41.50 -14.84
CA GLU A 333 36.73 42.66 -14.07
C GLU A 333 38.13 42.42 -13.49
N LYS A 334 38.39 41.22 -12.96
CA LYS A 334 39.73 40.84 -12.49
C LYS A 334 40.76 40.90 -13.62
N GLN A 335 40.41 40.42 -14.82
CA GLN A 335 41.31 40.48 -15.97
C GLN A 335 41.55 41.92 -16.42
N ALA A 336 40.51 42.76 -16.44
CA ALA A 336 40.64 44.18 -16.74
C ALA A 336 41.57 44.89 -15.75
N MET A 337 41.42 44.60 -14.46
CA MET A 337 42.29 45.14 -13.40
C MET A 337 43.74 44.69 -13.56
N MET A 338 43.98 43.42 -13.90
CA MET A 338 45.32 42.90 -14.15
C MET A 338 45.97 43.59 -15.35
N ASN A 339 45.21 43.81 -16.43
CA ASN A 339 45.69 44.54 -17.60
C ASN A 339 46.06 45.99 -17.23
N LEU A 340 45.19 46.68 -16.48
CA LEU A 340 45.46 48.05 -16.01
C LEU A 340 46.71 48.12 -15.11
N GLU A 341 46.91 47.13 -14.24
CA GLU A 341 48.11 47.04 -13.40
C GLU A 341 49.37 46.88 -14.26
N THR A 342 49.32 46.05 -15.31
CA THR A 342 50.45 45.91 -16.24
C THR A 342 50.74 47.20 -17.00
N GLU A 343 49.70 47.91 -17.47
CA GLU A 343 49.86 49.22 -18.11
C GLU A 343 50.46 50.24 -17.15
N MET A 344 50.00 50.29 -15.90
CA MET A 344 50.54 51.16 -14.86
C MET A 344 52.03 50.89 -14.62
N ARG A 345 52.44 49.63 -14.51
CA ARG A 345 53.87 49.26 -14.37
C ARG A 345 54.68 49.70 -15.59
N ASN A 346 54.14 49.55 -16.81
CA ASN A 346 54.81 50.00 -18.02
C ASN A 346 55.00 51.52 -18.03
N VAL A 347 53.97 52.28 -17.63
CA VAL A 347 54.04 53.73 -17.51
C VAL A 347 55.07 54.13 -16.46
N LEU A 348 55.08 53.51 -15.27
CA LEU A 348 56.06 53.79 -14.22
C LEU A 348 57.49 53.54 -14.70
N ASN A 349 57.75 52.38 -15.34
CA ASN A 349 59.07 52.07 -15.89
C ASN A 349 59.51 53.12 -16.93
N ARG A 350 58.58 53.53 -17.82
CA ARG A 350 58.86 54.56 -18.82
C ARG A 350 59.11 55.92 -18.18
N THR A 351 58.37 56.27 -17.14
CA THR A 351 58.59 57.50 -16.36
C THR A 351 59.97 57.46 -15.71
N GLU A 352 60.37 56.36 -15.07
CA GLU A 352 61.71 56.22 -14.50
C GLU A 352 62.81 56.35 -15.54
N GLU A 353 62.65 55.73 -16.72
CA GLU A 353 63.58 55.86 -17.83
C GLU A 353 63.73 57.32 -18.27
N ILE A 354 62.61 58.03 -18.43
CA ILE A 354 62.59 59.46 -18.78
C ILE A 354 63.23 60.30 -17.66
N THR A 355 62.97 60.02 -16.39
CA THR A 355 63.60 60.74 -15.28
C THR A 355 65.11 60.52 -15.29
N ARG A 356 65.60 59.30 -15.59
CA ARG A 356 67.03 59.02 -15.73
C ARG A 356 67.64 59.75 -16.92
N THR A 357 66.94 59.88 -18.05
CA THR A 357 67.45 60.63 -19.21
C THR A 357 67.47 62.13 -18.93
N ILE A 358 66.46 62.69 -18.26
CA ILE A 358 66.45 64.08 -17.80
C ILE A 358 67.65 64.36 -16.90
N ALA A 359 67.90 63.52 -15.90
CA ALA A 359 69.03 63.69 -14.99
C ALA A 359 70.41 63.62 -15.70
N LYS A 360 70.52 62.85 -16.79
CA LYS A 360 71.73 62.83 -17.64
C LYS A 360 71.88 64.14 -18.42
N LEU A 361 70.79 64.60 -19.05
CA LEU A 361 70.78 65.85 -19.79
C LEU A 361 71.09 67.05 -18.89
N GLU A 362 70.56 67.09 -17.67
CA GLU A 362 70.88 68.14 -16.69
C GLU A 362 72.38 68.18 -16.36
N LYS A 363 73.03 67.01 -16.21
CA LYS A 363 74.49 66.93 -16.01
C LYS A 363 75.26 67.40 -17.23
N GLU A 364 74.82 67.03 -18.43
CA GLU A 364 75.43 67.49 -19.69
C GLU A 364 75.30 69.00 -19.84
N VAL A 365 74.11 69.57 -19.54
CA VAL A 365 73.87 71.02 -19.55
C VAL A 365 74.80 71.72 -18.56
N ALA A 366 74.93 71.22 -17.33
CA ALA A 366 75.85 71.80 -16.34
C ALA A 366 77.32 71.74 -16.81
N ALA A 367 77.74 70.64 -17.44
CA ALA A 367 79.08 70.51 -18.00
C ALA A 367 79.33 71.48 -19.16
N VAL A 368 78.35 71.66 -20.06
CA VAL A 368 78.41 72.61 -21.17
C VAL A 368 78.44 74.05 -20.64
N GLN A 369 77.65 74.39 -19.63
CA GLN A 369 77.69 75.72 -18.99
C GLN A 369 79.06 76.01 -18.39
N ALA A 370 79.64 75.06 -17.63
CA ALA A 370 80.97 75.21 -17.06
C ALA A 370 82.07 75.35 -18.14
N ASN A 371 81.92 74.68 -19.28
CA ASN A 371 82.84 74.86 -20.41
C ASN A 371 82.65 76.21 -21.10
N ASN A 372 81.41 76.65 -21.33
CA ASN A 372 81.12 77.99 -21.88
C ASN A 372 81.68 79.11 -20.98
N GLU A 373 81.60 78.96 -19.66
CA GLU A 373 82.21 79.92 -18.71
C GLU A 373 83.74 79.98 -18.87
N LYS A 374 84.42 78.83 -19.00
CA LYS A 374 85.86 78.79 -19.28
C LYS A 374 86.19 79.44 -20.62
N ASP A 375 85.43 79.12 -21.65
CA ASP A 375 85.62 79.68 -22.99
C ASP A 375 85.41 81.20 -22.97
N HIS A 376 84.45 81.70 -22.19
CA HIS A 376 84.25 83.13 -21.97
C HIS A 376 85.43 83.81 -21.27
N ILE A 377 86.03 83.16 -20.26
CA ILE A 377 87.25 83.65 -19.60
C ILE A 377 88.40 83.72 -20.61
N ILE A 378 88.66 82.63 -21.33
CA ILE A 378 89.73 82.57 -22.35
C ILE A 378 89.51 83.62 -23.45
N LEU A 379 88.28 83.81 -23.91
CA LEU A 379 87.94 84.83 -24.90
C LEU A 379 88.18 86.24 -24.35
N GLY A 380 87.88 86.47 -23.06
CA GLY A 380 88.22 87.70 -22.35
C GLY A 380 89.72 87.96 -22.30
N GLU A 381 90.52 86.94 -21.94
CA GLU A 381 91.99 87.02 -21.92
C GLU A 381 92.55 87.31 -23.32
N LEU A 382 92.06 86.63 -24.36
CA LEU A 382 92.46 86.87 -25.75
C LEU A 382 92.11 88.29 -26.22
N ARG A 383 90.95 88.83 -25.80
CA ARG A 383 90.58 90.22 -26.09
C ARG A 383 91.50 91.22 -25.38
N ALA A 384 91.84 90.97 -24.12
CA ALA A 384 92.80 91.80 -23.38
C ALA A 384 94.19 91.75 -24.05
N GLN A 385 94.66 90.56 -24.45
CA GLN A 385 95.90 90.42 -25.22
C GLN A 385 95.84 91.15 -26.56
N LEU A 386 94.68 91.20 -27.23
CA LEU A 386 94.49 91.94 -28.47
C LEU A 386 94.51 93.47 -28.25
N GLU A 387 93.96 93.95 -27.13
CA GLU A 387 93.99 95.37 -26.75
C GLU A 387 95.40 95.83 -26.31
N GLU A 388 96.15 94.98 -25.60
CA GLU A 388 97.55 95.24 -25.22
C GLU A 388 98.54 95.05 -26.38
N PHE A 389 98.11 94.45 -27.49
CA PHE A 389 98.95 94.27 -28.66
C PHE A 389 99.10 95.59 -29.43
N GLU A 390 100.12 96.36 -29.06
CA GLU A 390 100.61 97.47 -29.87
C GLU A 390 101.65 96.95 -30.86
N ALA A 391 101.32 96.99 -32.16
CA ALA A 391 102.25 96.60 -33.21
C ALA A 391 103.51 97.49 -33.12
N PRO A 392 104.72 96.92 -32.97
CA PRO A 392 105.94 97.71 -32.81
C PRO A 392 106.10 98.71 -33.97
N SER A 393 106.45 99.95 -33.63
CA SER A 393 106.69 100.99 -34.63
C SER A 393 107.80 100.51 -35.60
N VAL A 394 107.66 100.84 -36.88
CA VAL A 394 108.64 100.48 -37.92
C VAL A 394 110.05 100.93 -37.53
N THR A 395 110.17 102.04 -36.79
CA THR A 395 111.45 102.52 -36.26
C THR A 395 112.06 101.60 -35.20
N GLU A 396 111.27 101.10 -34.25
CA GLU A 396 111.72 100.13 -33.23
C GLU A 396 112.12 98.80 -33.86
N TYR A 397 111.37 98.34 -34.88
CA TYR A 397 111.75 97.15 -35.63
C TYR A 397 113.07 97.33 -36.38
N ILE A 398 113.32 98.52 -36.96
CA ILE A 398 114.59 98.83 -37.63
C ILE A 398 115.75 98.86 -36.62
N GLU A 399 115.59 99.53 -35.49
CA GLU A 399 116.62 99.60 -34.44
C GLU A 399 116.98 98.22 -33.89
N LYS A 400 115.97 97.40 -33.53
CA LYS A 400 116.21 96.04 -33.05
C LYS A 400 116.83 95.13 -34.12
N LYS A 401 116.52 95.39 -35.39
CA LYS A 401 117.13 94.65 -36.51
C LYS A 401 118.56 95.10 -36.80
N GLU A 402 118.87 96.39 -36.64
CA GLU A 402 120.25 96.88 -36.68
C GLU A 402 121.08 96.36 -35.49
N GLU A 403 120.50 96.32 -34.28
CA GLU A 403 121.13 95.72 -33.10
C GLU A 403 121.41 94.23 -33.32
N ALA A 404 120.46 93.48 -33.88
CA ALA A 404 120.66 92.08 -34.26
C ALA A 404 121.78 91.91 -35.30
N ILE A 405 121.84 92.77 -36.33
CA ILE A 405 122.90 92.75 -37.35
C ILE A 405 124.27 93.12 -36.76
N TYR A 406 124.31 94.06 -35.82
CA TYR A 406 125.53 94.45 -35.12
C TYR A 406 126.08 93.31 -34.26
N LEU A 407 125.20 92.68 -33.47
CA LEU A 407 125.55 91.53 -32.64
C LEU A 407 126.00 90.33 -33.49
N GLU A 408 125.37 90.08 -34.65
CA GLU A 408 125.80 89.02 -35.58
C GLU A 408 127.20 89.30 -36.18
N LYS A 409 127.52 90.56 -36.47
CA LYS A 409 128.87 90.97 -36.93
C LYS A 409 129.91 90.81 -35.82
N GLU A 410 129.56 91.14 -34.59
CA GLU A 410 130.44 90.99 -33.42
C GLU A 410 130.68 89.50 -33.10
N GLU A 411 129.65 88.66 -33.18
CA GLU A 411 129.76 87.20 -33.07
C GLU A 411 130.73 86.64 -34.13
N LYS A 412 130.58 87.04 -35.41
CA LYS A 412 131.50 86.63 -36.49
C LYS A 412 132.94 87.11 -36.25
N MET A 413 133.13 88.30 -35.67
CA MET A 413 134.47 88.82 -35.35
C MET A 413 135.12 88.04 -34.20
N LEU A 414 134.35 87.69 -33.17
CA LEU A 414 134.80 86.87 -32.04
C LEU A 414 135.11 85.44 -32.48
N GLN A 415 134.27 84.82 -33.31
CA GLN A 415 134.56 83.52 -33.92
C GLN A 415 135.88 83.55 -34.71
N ARG A 416 136.17 84.63 -35.45
CA ARG A 416 137.43 84.79 -36.18
C ARG A 416 138.65 84.97 -35.26
N LYS A 417 138.51 85.69 -34.13
CA LYS A 417 139.56 85.79 -33.08
C LYS A 417 139.82 84.45 -32.39
N ILE A 418 138.76 83.69 -32.08
CA ILE A 418 138.86 82.34 -31.51
C ILE A 418 139.58 81.41 -32.50
N TYR A 419 139.28 81.47 -33.79
CA TYR A 419 139.98 80.69 -34.82
C TYR A 419 141.48 80.98 -34.87
N ILE A 420 141.89 82.27 -34.81
CA ILE A 420 143.31 82.67 -34.78
C ILE A 420 144.00 82.18 -33.50
N LEU A 421 143.32 82.27 -32.35
CA LEU A 421 143.85 81.76 -31.08
C LEU A 421 144.00 80.23 -31.11
N ASN A 422 143.03 79.51 -31.69
CA ASN A 422 143.12 78.05 -31.86
C ASN A 422 144.24 77.64 -32.83
N MET A 423 144.51 78.44 -33.87
CA MET A 423 145.65 78.25 -34.76
C MET A 423 147.00 78.50 -34.06
N LYS A 424 147.08 79.50 -33.17
CA LYS A 424 148.26 79.74 -32.33
C LYS A 424 148.45 78.62 -31.31
N LEU A 425 147.38 78.18 -30.64
CA LEU A 425 147.41 77.09 -29.67
C LEU A 425 147.81 75.76 -30.32
N ASN A 426 147.30 75.45 -31.52
CA ASN A 426 147.72 74.27 -32.28
C ASN A 426 149.20 74.34 -32.72
N ASN A 427 149.73 75.53 -33.03
CA ASN A 427 151.16 75.69 -33.31
C ASN A 427 152.04 75.49 -32.05
N VAL A 428 151.58 75.92 -30.87
CA VAL A 428 152.26 75.66 -29.59
C VAL A 428 152.18 74.18 -29.22
N MET A 429 151.01 73.55 -29.36
CA MET A 429 150.82 72.11 -29.12
C MET A 429 151.65 71.24 -30.08
N ARG A 430 151.85 71.66 -31.34
CA ARG A 430 152.79 70.98 -32.26
C ARG A 430 154.25 71.11 -31.85
N ARG A 431 154.66 72.22 -31.22
CA ARG A 431 156.03 72.41 -30.71
C ARG A 431 156.27 71.65 -29.40
N CYS A 432 155.27 71.49 -28.54
CA CYS A 432 155.37 70.66 -27.33
C CYS A 432 155.37 69.16 -27.63
N ARG A 433 154.78 68.71 -28.75
CA ARG A 433 154.84 67.30 -29.18
C ARG A 433 156.21 66.83 -29.67
N TYR A 434 157.18 67.74 -29.85
CA TYR A 434 158.58 67.45 -30.18
C TYR A 434 159.51 67.41 -28.95
N ARG A 435 158.96 67.30 -27.73
CA ARG A 435 159.74 67.29 -26.48
C ARG A 435 159.46 66.11 -25.54
N GLU A 436 158.68 65.12 -25.96
CA GLU A 436 158.45 63.87 -25.22
C GLU A 436 158.72 62.61 -26.07
N ASP A 437 159.67 62.67 -27.01
CA ASP A 437 160.46 61.50 -27.47
C ASP A 437 161.90 61.93 -27.78
#